data_AF-T1BHH3-F1
#
_entry.id   AF-T1BHH3-F1
#
_cell.length_a   1.000
_cell.length_b   1.000
_cell.length_c   1.000
_cell.angle_alpha   90.00
_cell.angle_beta   90.00
_cell.angle_gamma   90.00
#
_symmetry.space_group_name_H-M   'P 1'
#
loop_
_entity.id
_entity.type
_entity.pdbx_description
1 polymer ?
#
loop_
_entity_poly.entity_id
_entity_poly.type
_entity_poly.pdbx_seq_one_letter_code
_entity_poly.pdbx_strand_id
1 'polypeptide(L)'
;EEIRHVSEPVVTVAIEPKHMGDLPKLIETMRKVAKEDASLKVEINNETGEHLLSGMGELHLEITQYRIVNDYHVDITASKPIVVYRETVAGKSPDSFEGKSPNKHNRFYVEVEPLPPTVVKALQEGEIHQGKSFKDIKTVVAKLVELGIDREEARGITAVEGTNILFDATKGIQYLHETMDLCIDAFKEAMNRGPLAAERCFGVKVRLVDAKLHEDSIHRGPGQTIPAMRSAIYGAMTIAGRVMLEPLSRVTVNVPQEVLA
;
A
#
# COMPACT_ATOMS: atom_id res chain seq x y z
N GLU A 1 19.03 7.91 -6.45
CA GLU A 1 18.11 6.80 -6.74
C GLU A 1 17.71 6.20 -5.40
N GLU A 2 16.41 5.97 -5.18
CA GLU A 2 15.95 5.29 -3.95
C GLU A 2 16.46 3.85 -3.97
N ILE A 3 17.24 3.45 -2.97
CA ILE A 3 17.71 2.07 -2.82
C ILE A 3 16.49 1.22 -2.45
N ARG A 4 15.96 0.49 -3.44
CA ARG A 4 14.82 -0.42 -3.23
C ARG A 4 15.33 -1.78 -2.79
N HIS A 5 15.11 -2.11 -1.53
CA HIS A 5 15.26 -3.47 -1.05
C HIS A 5 14.08 -4.32 -1.52
N VAL A 6 14.36 -5.57 -1.92
CA VAL A 6 13.36 -6.54 -2.41
C VAL A 6 12.33 -6.91 -1.34
N SER A 7 12.63 -6.63 -0.06
CA SER A 7 11.80 -7.00 1.08
C SER A 7 11.26 -5.77 1.80
N GLU A 8 9.94 -5.73 1.95
CA GLU A 8 9.28 -4.74 2.80
C GLU A 8 9.49 -5.08 4.29
N PRO A 9 9.47 -4.08 5.20
CA PRO A 9 9.51 -4.36 6.63
C PRO A 9 8.28 -5.16 7.07
N VAL A 10 8.50 -6.14 7.93
CA VAL A 10 7.51 -7.15 8.36
C VAL A 10 7.24 -7.12 9.86
N VAL A 11 8.11 -6.50 10.65
CA VAL A 11 7.95 -6.35 12.10
C VAL A 11 7.96 -4.87 12.47
N THR A 12 7.10 -4.47 13.40
CA THR A 12 7.02 -3.11 13.93
C THR A 12 7.08 -3.12 15.45
N VAL A 13 7.76 -2.12 16.02
CA VAL A 13 7.77 -1.82 17.45
C VAL A 13 7.38 -0.36 17.66
N ALA A 14 6.62 -0.09 18.72
CA ALA A 14 6.40 1.28 19.17
C ALA A 14 7.55 1.69 20.08
N ILE A 15 8.09 2.88 19.86
CA ILE A 15 9.21 3.46 20.59
C ILE A 15 8.76 4.80 21.16
N GLU A 16 9.05 4.99 22.44
CA GLU A 16 8.82 6.23 23.16
C GLU A 16 10.08 6.63 23.93
N PRO A 17 10.33 7.93 24.15
CA PRO A 17 11.42 8.37 24.99
C PRO A 17 11.04 8.19 26.47
N LYS A 18 11.98 7.72 27.31
CA LYS A 18 11.75 7.67 28.77
C LYS A 18 11.54 9.06 29.39
N HIS A 19 12.16 10.07 28.79
CA HIS A 19 12.11 11.44 29.23
C HIS A 19 11.49 12.33 28.15
N MET A 20 10.43 13.06 28.51
CA MET A 20 9.73 13.97 27.59
C MET A 20 10.63 15.05 26.97
N GLY A 21 11.72 15.44 27.66
CA GLY A 21 12.69 16.41 27.15
C GLY A 21 13.49 15.92 25.93
N ASP A 22 13.59 14.60 25.75
CA ASP A 22 14.38 13.98 24.67
C ASP A 22 13.55 13.71 23.41
N LEU A 23 12.25 14.03 23.39
CA LEU A 23 11.36 13.80 22.26
C LEU A 23 11.86 14.44 20.95
N PRO A 24 12.33 15.71 20.92
CA PRO A 24 12.88 16.29 19.69
C PRO A 24 14.14 15.55 19.20
N LYS A 25 14.98 15.11 20.13
CA LYS A 25 16.22 14.37 19.85
C LYS A 25 15.91 12.98 19.31
N LEU A 26 14.90 12.29 19.85
CA LEU A 26 14.44 11.00 19.35
C LEU A 26 13.94 11.12 17.90
N ILE A 27 13.09 12.10 17.60
CA ILE A 27 12.58 12.34 16.24
C ILE A 27 13.72 12.56 15.24
N GLU A 28 14.71 13.37 15.62
CA GLU A 28 15.88 13.61 14.77
C GLU A 28 16.71 12.35 14.55
N THR A 29 16.96 11.59 15.62
CA THR A 29 17.70 10.32 15.57
C THR A 29 16.99 9.29 14.71
N MET A 30 15.67 9.10 14.87
CA MET A 30 14.91 8.14 14.07
C MET A 30 14.93 8.49 12.57
N ARG A 31 14.86 9.78 12.23
CA ARG A 31 15.01 10.24 10.84
C ARG A 31 16.42 9.98 10.28
N LYS A 32 17.46 10.12 11.11
CA LYS A 32 18.84 9.78 10.71
C LYS A 32 18.99 8.28 10.48
N VAL A 33 18.51 7.46 11.42
CA VAL A 33 18.54 6.00 11.33
C VAL A 33 17.80 5.50 10.08
N ALA A 34 16.60 6.02 9.79
CA ALA A 34 15.85 5.68 8.58
C ALA A 34 16.55 6.13 7.28
N LYS A 35 17.42 7.15 7.35
CA LYS A 35 18.23 7.59 6.21
C LYS A 35 19.50 6.75 6.03
N GLU A 36 20.05 6.23 7.12
CA GLU A 36 21.21 5.33 7.12
C GLU A 36 20.83 3.93 6.63
N ASP A 37 19.68 3.41 7.07
CA ASP A 37 19.14 2.12 6.65
C ASP A 37 17.78 2.29 5.96
N ALA A 38 17.79 2.15 4.63
CA ALA A 38 16.59 2.28 3.79
C ALA A 38 15.57 1.14 3.99
N SER A 39 15.93 0.06 4.69
CA SER A 39 15.01 -1.03 5.00
C SER A 39 14.12 -0.74 6.23
N LEU A 40 14.46 0.30 7.01
CA LEU A 40 13.65 0.77 8.12
C LEU A 40 12.57 1.75 7.65
N LYS A 41 11.34 1.60 8.14
CA LYS A 41 10.27 2.59 8.00
C LYS A 41 9.93 3.16 9.36
N VAL A 42 9.98 4.49 9.45
CA VAL A 42 9.63 5.23 10.66
C VAL A 42 8.34 6.00 10.41
N GLU A 43 7.37 5.82 11.28
CA GLU A 43 6.16 6.62 11.33
C GLU A 43 6.14 7.41 12.64
N ILE A 44 6.04 8.73 12.53
CA ILE A 44 6.13 9.65 13.68
C ILE A 44 4.74 10.21 13.92
N ASN A 45 4.08 9.74 14.97
CA ASN A 45 2.82 10.32 15.41
C ASN A 45 3.09 11.44 16.42
N ASN A 46 2.91 12.69 15.98
CA ASN A 46 3.12 13.87 16.82
C ASN A 46 1.96 14.10 17.81
N GLU A 47 0.81 13.46 17.62
CA GLU A 47 -0.37 13.65 18.47
C GLU A 47 -0.35 12.73 19.69
N THR A 48 0.08 11.48 19.51
CA THR A 48 0.16 10.50 20.61
C THR A 48 1.52 10.48 21.29
N GLY A 49 2.58 10.93 20.61
CA GLY A 49 3.96 10.79 21.07
C GLY A 49 4.54 9.39 20.88
N GLU A 50 3.73 8.44 20.39
CA GLU A 50 4.18 7.10 20.00
C GLU A 50 4.83 7.15 18.61
N HIS A 51 5.99 6.53 18.47
CA HIS A 51 6.68 6.43 17.18
C HIS A 51 6.82 4.97 16.78
N LEU A 52 6.41 4.63 15.56
CA LEU A 52 6.50 3.27 15.07
C LEU A 52 7.81 3.09 14.28
N LEU A 53 8.59 2.09 14.65
CA LEU A 53 9.77 1.64 13.93
C LEU A 53 9.50 0.27 13.32
N SER A 54 9.49 0.20 12.00
CA SER A 54 9.27 -1.04 11.25
C SER A 54 10.55 -1.49 10.56
N GLY A 55 10.86 -2.78 10.63
CA GLY A 55 12.07 -3.39 10.09
C GLY A 55 11.86 -4.81 9.57
N MET A 56 12.96 -5.44 9.15
CA MET A 56 12.94 -6.78 8.53
C MET A 56 12.73 -7.93 9.53
N GLY A 57 12.96 -7.71 10.83
CA GLY A 57 12.87 -8.75 11.84
C GLY A 57 13.23 -8.24 13.22
N GLU A 58 13.05 -9.10 14.23
CA GLU A 58 13.26 -8.76 15.64
C GLU A 58 14.69 -8.31 15.94
N LEU A 59 15.70 -9.10 15.53
CA LEU A 59 17.10 -8.76 15.73
C LEU A 59 17.49 -7.42 15.08
N HIS A 60 16.93 -7.13 13.91
CA HIS A 60 17.20 -5.86 13.22
C HIS A 60 16.66 -4.67 14.04
N LEU A 61 15.46 -4.81 14.62
CA LEU A 61 14.90 -3.78 15.50
C LEU A 61 15.67 -3.68 16.82
N GLU A 62 16.14 -4.79 17.38
CA GLU A 62 16.93 -4.80 18.62
C GLU A 62 18.28 -4.08 18.45
N ILE A 63 19.02 -4.37 17.37
CA ILE A 63 20.27 -3.69 17.05
C ILE A 63 20.03 -2.20 16.84
N THR A 64 18.96 -1.84 16.13
CA THR A 64 18.61 -0.43 15.89
C THR A 64 18.30 0.30 17.21
N GLN A 65 17.54 -0.32 18.12
CA GLN A 65 17.29 0.22 19.45
C GLN A 65 18.58 0.38 20.26
N TYR A 66 19.46 -0.62 20.22
CA TYR A 66 20.76 -0.56 20.89
C TYR A 66 21.59 0.63 20.40
N ARG A 67 21.61 0.89 19.09
CA ARG A 67 22.31 2.06 18.51
C ARG A 67 21.71 3.38 18.97
N ILE A 68 20.38 3.50 19.01
CA ILE A 68 19.71 4.73 19.52
C ILE A 68 20.13 5.04 20.96
N VAL A 69 20.20 4.02 21.81
CA VAL A 69 20.59 4.17 23.23
C VAL A 69 22.08 4.48 23.36
N ASN A 70 22.95 3.69 22.74
CA ASN A 70 24.39 3.78 22.98
C ASN A 70 25.12 4.82 22.11
N ASP A 71 24.74 4.98 20.85
CA ASP A 71 25.42 5.90 19.94
C ASP A 71 24.84 7.31 20.08
N TYR A 72 23.51 7.43 20.10
CA TYR A 72 22.83 8.73 20.13
C TYR A 72 22.45 9.20 21.54
N HIS A 73 22.62 8.34 22.55
CA HIS A 73 22.40 8.67 23.97
C HIS A 73 20.95 9.17 24.17
N VAL A 74 20.00 8.41 23.64
CA VAL A 74 18.55 8.65 23.84
C VAL A 74 17.96 7.44 24.52
N ASP A 75 17.49 7.64 25.74
CA ASP A 75 16.84 6.60 26.53
C ASP A 75 15.42 6.34 26.01
N ILE A 76 15.19 5.13 25.49
CA ILE A 76 13.91 4.72 24.90
C ILE A 76 13.27 3.54 25.62
N THR A 77 11.96 3.46 25.52
CA THR A 77 11.13 2.30 25.87
C THR A 77 10.48 1.77 24.60
N ALA A 78 10.62 0.46 24.36
CA ALA A 78 10.04 -0.21 23.22
C ALA A 78 8.92 -1.18 23.63
N SER A 79 7.87 -1.25 22.82
CA SER A 79 6.82 -2.25 22.97
C SER A 79 7.25 -3.60 22.40
N LYS A 80 6.42 -4.64 22.61
CA LYS A 80 6.66 -5.96 22.02
C LYS A 80 6.54 -5.88 20.48
N PRO A 81 7.39 -6.61 19.73
CA PRO A 81 7.31 -6.64 18.28
C PRO A 81 5.96 -7.22 17.84
N ILE A 82 5.32 -6.51 16.92
CA ILE A 82 4.10 -6.95 16.23
C ILE A 82 4.41 -7.17 14.75
N VAL A 83 3.71 -8.12 14.13
CA VAL A 83 3.83 -8.38 12.69
C VAL A 83 2.96 -7.41 11.91
N VAL A 84 3.49 -6.92 10.78
CA VAL A 84 2.75 -6.08 9.85
C VAL A 84 1.93 -6.97 8.94
N TYR A 85 0.61 -6.94 9.10
CA TYR A 85 -0.29 -7.65 8.22
C TYR A 85 -0.50 -6.87 6.91
N ARG A 86 -1.08 -7.55 5.91
CA ARG A 86 -1.57 -6.91 4.68
C ARG A 86 -2.98 -7.35 4.39
N GLU A 87 -3.73 -6.50 3.70
CA GLU A 87 -5.09 -6.84 3.28
C GLU A 87 -5.12 -7.23 1.80
N THR A 88 -5.90 -8.25 1.47
CA THR A 88 -6.14 -8.65 0.08
C THR A 88 -7.57 -9.13 -0.13
N VAL A 89 -7.89 -9.53 -1.36
CA VAL A 89 -9.18 -10.10 -1.73
C VAL A 89 -9.01 -11.57 -2.12
N ALA A 90 -9.96 -12.42 -1.69
CA ALA A 90 -9.92 -13.86 -1.92
C ALA A 90 -10.23 -14.24 -3.37
N GLY A 91 -11.13 -13.49 -4.01
CA GLY A 91 -11.60 -13.77 -5.36
C GLY A 91 -12.01 -12.51 -6.11
N LYS A 92 -12.56 -12.71 -7.30
CA LYS A 92 -13.15 -11.63 -8.09
C LYS A 92 -14.50 -11.22 -7.50
N SER A 93 -14.77 -9.93 -7.43
CA SER A 93 -16.10 -9.41 -7.10
C SER A 93 -17.13 -9.89 -8.14
N PRO A 94 -18.23 -10.55 -7.74
CA PRO A 94 -19.22 -11.08 -8.66
C PRO A 94 -19.90 -10.00 -9.49
N ASP A 95 -20.15 -8.83 -8.88
CA ASP A 95 -20.74 -7.66 -9.50
C ASP A 95 -19.93 -6.41 -9.19
N SER A 96 -20.05 -5.40 -10.05
CA SER A 96 -19.50 -4.08 -9.79
C SER A 96 -20.20 -3.41 -8.61
N PHE A 97 -19.44 -2.81 -7.69
CA PHE A 97 -20.01 -2.08 -6.56
C PHE A 97 -20.14 -0.59 -6.86
N GLU A 98 -21.30 -0.01 -6.53
CA GLU A 98 -21.61 1.40 -6.75
C GLU A 98 -21.16 2.26 -5.54
N GLY A 99 -20.15 3.10 -5.73
CA GLY A 99 -19.81 4.18 -4.81
C GLY A 99 -20.51 5.48 -5.20
N LYS A 100 -21.19 6.13 -4.25
CA LYS A 100 -21.91 7.39 -4.44
C LYS A 100 -21.17 8.55 -3.79
N SER A 101 -21.12 9.69 -4.46
CA SER A 101 -20.67 10.92 -3.82
C SER A 101 -21.66 11.37 -2.75
N PRO A 102 -21.20 12.13 -1.72
CA PRO A 102 -22.07 12.72 -0.71
C PRO A 102 -23.25 13.50 -1.29
N ASN A 103 -23.04 14.22 -2.40
CA ASN A 103 -24.09 14.96 -3.12
C ASN A 103 -24.98 14.08 -4.03
N LYS A 104 -24.73 12.76 -4.12
CA LYS A 104 -25.45 11.76 -4.94
C LYS A 104 -25.43 11.99 -6.46
N HIS A 105 -24.70 12.99 -6.96
CA HIS A 105 -24.62 13.29 -8.38
C HIS A 105 -23.62 12.40 -9.12
N ASN A 106 -22.53 11.99 -8.45
CA ASN A 106 -21.52 11.14 -9.04
C ASN A 106 -21.62 9.72 -8.52
N ARG A 107 -21.43 8.76 -9.43
CA ARG A 107 -21.45 7.32 -9.15
C ARG A 107 -20.26 6.68 -9.83
N PHE A 108 -19.58 5.80 -9.13
CA PHE A 108 -18.47 5.01 -9.66
C PHE A 108 -18.79 3.54 -9.46
N TYR A 109 -18.63 2.75 -10.51
CA TYR A 109 -18.83 1.31 -10.48
C TYR A 109 -17.47 0.63 -10.55
N VAL A 110 -17.12 -0.09 -9.49
CA VAL A 110 -15.79 -0.68 -9.33
C VAL A 110 -15.89 -2.18 -9.14
N GLU A 111 -15.05 -2.91 -9.86
CA GLU A 111 -14.77 -4.32 -9.63
C GLU A 111 -13.38 -4.49 -9.03
N VAL A 112 -13.21 -5.53 -8.22
CA VAL A 112 -11.90 -5.89 -7.69
C VAL A 112 -11.64 -7.37 -7.85
N GLU A 113 -10.38 -7.73 -8.04
CA GLU A 113 -9.93 -9.10 -8.14
C GLU A 113 -8.47 -9.21 -7.68
N PRO A 114 -8.02 -10.39 -7.21
CA PRO A 114 -6.63 -10.58 -6.88
C PRO A 114 -5.76 -10.52 -8.14
N LEU A 115 -4.60 -9.88 -8.03
CA LEU A 115 -3.60 -9.89 -9.09
C LEU A 115 -2.96 -11.28 -9.21
N PRO A 116 -2.62 -11.72 -10.42
CA PRO A 116 -1.82 -12.93 -10.62
C PRO A 116 -0.49 -12.84 -9.85
N PRO A 117 -0.01 -13.93 -9.22
CA PRO A 117 1.25 -13.92 -8.47
C PRO A 117 2.46 -13.49 -9.30
N THR A 118 2.44 -13.73 -10.61
CA THR A 118 3.46 -13.29 -11.58
C THR A 118 3.56 -11.76 -11.64
N VAL A 119 2.42 -11.08 -11.72
CA VAL A 119 2.35 -9.61 -11.76
C VAL A 119 2.77 -9.01 -10.42
N VAL A 120 2.35 -9.62 -9.30
CA VAL A 120 2.75 -9.16 -7.96
C VAL A 120 4.26 -9.22 -7.77
N LYS A 121 4.92 -10.31 -8.21
CA LYS A 121 6.38 -10.43 -8.16
C LYS A 121 7.07 -9.36 -9.00
N ALA A 122 6.62 -9.15 -10.23
CA ALA A 122 7.18 -8.10 -11.10
C ALA A 122 7.03 -6.68 -10.50
N LEU A 123 5.94 -6.42 -9.77
CA LEU A 123 5.75 -5.18 -9.02
C LEU A 123 6.72 -5.06 -7.84
N GLN A 124 6.97 -6.15 -7.10
CA GLN A 124 7.91 -6.17 -5.97
C GLN A 124 9.36 -5.99 -6.43
N GLU A 125 9.74 -6.64 -7.55
CA GLU A 125 11.07 -6.53 -8.16
C GLU A 125 11.29 -5.17 -8.84
N GLY A 126 10.23 -4.37 -8.97
CA GLY A 126 10.31 -3.00 -9.50
C GLY A 126 10.40 -2.94 -11.02
N GLU A 127 10.06 -4.02 -11.72
CA GLU A 127 10.04 -4.07 -13.19
C GLU A 127 8.94 -3.17 -13.79
N ILE A 128 7.92 -2.87 -12.98
CA ILE A 128 6.83 -1.94 -13.27
C ILE A 128 6.98 -0.75 -12.32
N HIS A 129 7.22 0.44 -12.88
CA HIS A 129 7.41 1.65 -12.09
C HIS A 129 6.10 2.10 -11.41
N GLN A 130 6.17 2.45 -10.12
CA GLN A 130 5.05 3.04 -9.38
C GLN A 130 4.84 4.51 -9.78
N GLY A 131 3.59 4.99 -9.84
CA GLY A 131 3.31 6.40 -10.14
C GLY A 131 2.07 6.66 -10.99
N LYS A 132 1.79 7.96 -11.24
CA LYS A 132 0.63 8.47 -12.01
C LYS A 132 0.91 8.66 -13.51
N SER A 133 2.07 8.24 -14.02
CA SER A 133 2.40 8.41 -15.43
C SER A 133 3.55 7.50 -15.83
N PHE A 134 3.24 6.50 -16.68
CA PHE A 134 4.28 5.65 -17.26
C PHE A 134 4.84 6.40 -18.46
N LYS A 135 6.12 6.79 -18.43
CA LYS A 135 6.80 7.40 -19.60
C LYS A 135 6.65 6.52 -20.85
N ASP A 136 6.58 5.21 -20.66
CA ASP A 136 6.34 4.22 -21.72
C ASP A 136 5.17 3.28 -21.38
N ILE A 137 3.93 3.79 -21.44
CA ILE A 137 2.70 2.98 -21.27
C ILE A 137 2.76 1.71 -22.14
N LYS A 138 3.26 1.81 -23.38
CA LYS A 138 3.37 0.66 -24.30
C LYS A 138 4.23 -0.48 -23.75
N THR A 139 5.35 -0.15 -23.09
CA THR A 139 6.27 -1.14 -22.52
C THR A 139 5.64 -1.81 -21.30
N VAL A 140 4.96 -1.04 -20.46
CA VAL A 140 4.26 -1.58 -19.29
C VAL A 140 3.09 -2.46 -19.71
N VAL A 141 2.32 -2.05 -20.71
CA VAL A 141 1.24 -2.85 -21.29
C VAL A 141 1.78 -4.16 -21.87
N ALA A 142 2.88 -4.12 -22.63
CA ALA A 142 3.49 -5.33 -23.19
C ALA A 142 3.91 -6.31 -22.09
N LYS A 143 4.58 -5.82 -21.03
CA LYS A 143 4.96 -6.63 -19.88
C LYS A 143 3.75 -7.21 -19.15
N LEU A 144 2.70 -6.42 -18.91
CA LEU A 144 1.49 -6.93 -18.26
C LEU A 144 0.82 -8.04 -19.08
N VAL A 145 0.85 -7.93 -20.40
CA VAL A 145 0.34 -8.97 -21.31
C VAL A 145 1.18 -10.24 -21.23
N GLU A 146 2.51 -10.12 -21.22
CA GLU A 146 3.40 -11.26 -21.01
C GLU A 146 3.19 -11.94 -19.65
N LEU A 147 2.86 -11.16 -18.62
CA LEU A 147 2.62 -11.65 -17.26
C LEU A 147 1.20 -12.24 -17.05
N GLY A 148 0.35 -12.21 -18.09
CA GLY A 148 -0.95 -12.89 -18.12
C GLY A 148 -2.18 -11.99 -17.95
N ILE A 149 -2.05 -10.67 -18.09
CA ILE A 149 -3.20 -9.74 -18.14
C ILE A 149 -3.68 -9.62 -19.59
N ASP A 150 -4.99 -9.54 -19.80
CA ASP A 150 -5.55 -9.33 -21.13
C ASP A 150 -5.09 -8.00 -21.75
N ARG A 151 -4.92 -7.98 -23.08
CA ARG A 151 -4.40 -6.80 -23.79
C ARG A 151 -5.32 -5.59 -23.71
N GLU A 152 -6.64 -5.80 -23.70
CA GLU A 152 -7.60 -4.72 -23.55
C GLU A 152 -7.55 -4.13 -22.15
N GLU A 153 -7.45 -4.98 -21.13
CA GLU A 153 -7.32 -4.56 -19.74
C GLU A 153 -6.00 -3.83 -19.48
N ALA A 154 -4.89 -4.36 -19.98
CA ALA A 154 -3.58 -3.79 -19.77
C ALA A 154 -3.49 -2.35 -20.31
N ARG A 155 -4.15 -2.04 -21.43
CA ARG A 155 -4.21 -0.68 -22.00
C ARG A 155 -4.87 0.35 -21.08
N GLY A 156 -5.78 -0.10 -20.22
CA GLY A 156 -6.48 0.73 -19.24
C GLY A 156 -5.66 1.05 -18.00
N ILE A 157 -4.38 0.63 -17.92
CA ILE A 157 -3.56 0.90 -16.73
C ILE A 157 -3.49 2.41 -16.44
N THR A 158 -3.95 2.77 -15.25
CA THR A 158 -4.08 4.18 -14.85
C THR A 158 -3.08 4.53 -13.75
N ALA A 159 -2.97 3.68 -12.73
CA ALA A 159 -2.05 3.91 -11.63
C ALA A 159 -1.57 2.61 -11.00
N VAL A 160 -0.36 2.65 -10.44
CA VAL A 160 0.23 1.58 -9.64
C VAL A 160 0.62 2.16 -8.29
N GLU A 161 0.19 1.52 -7.20
CA GLU A 161 0.50 1.89 -5.82
C GLU A 161 0.93 0.64 -5.05
N GLY A 162 2.21 0.56 -4.67
CA GLY A 162 2.79 -0.64 -4.06
C GLY A 162 2.68 -1.84 -4.98
N THR A 163 1.97 -2.89 -4.54
CA THR A 163 1.68 -4.11 -5.32
C THR A 163 0.26 -4.14 -5.89
N ASN A 164 -0.41 -2.99 -5.96
CA ASN A 164 -1.79 -2.86 -6.42
C ASN A 164 -1.85 -2.03 -7.72
N ILE A 165 -2.83 -2.34 -8.58
CA ILE A 165 -2.99 -1.65 -9.87
C ILE A 165 -4.45 -1.20 -10.05
N LEU A 166 -4.62 0.03 -10.53
CA LEU A 166 -5.88 0.58 -11.00
C LEU A 166 -5.95 0.54 -12.53
N PHE A 167 -7.05 -0.01 -13.04
CA PHE A 167 -7.38 -0.05 -14.46
C PHE A 167 -8.67 0.73 -14.74
N ASP A 168 -8.66 1.50 -15.82
CA ASP A 168 -9.84 2.12 -16.43
C ASP A 168 -10.37 1.20 -17.53
N ALA A 169 -11.55 0.63 -17.31
CA ALA A 169 -12.26 -0.20 -18.28
C ALA A 169 -13.48 0.52 -18.88
N THR A 170 -13.62 1.83 -18.61
CA THR A 170 -14.76 2.63 -19.06
C THR A 170 -14.70 2.97 -20.55
N LYS A 171 -15.84 3.34 -21.14
CA LYS A 171 -15.92 3.75 -22.56
C LYS A 171 -16.78 5.00 -22.71
N GLY A 172 -16.17 6.10 -23.18
CA GLY A 172 -16.89 7.29 -23.65
C GLY A 172 -17.54 8.14 -22.55
N ILE A 173 -17.05 8.09 -21.31
CA ILE A 173 -17.60 8.86 -20.19
C ILE A 173 -17.06 10.29 -20.24
N GLN A 174 -17.98 11.25 -20.37
CA GLN A 174 -17.63 12.67 -20.37
C GLN A 174 -17.07 13.07 -19.00
N TYR A 175 -16.08 13.95 -19.01
CA TYR A 175 -15.43 14.52 -17.82
C TYR A 175 -14.66 13.53 -16.93
N LEU A 176 -14.54 12.26 -17.32
CA LEU A 176 -13.80 11.27 -16.55
C LEU A 176 -12.30 11.57 -16.55
N HIS A 177 -11.73 12.01 -17.68
CA HIS A 177 -10.30 12.30 -17.78
C HIS A 177 -9.81 13.34 -16.76
N GLU A 178 -10.57 14.40 -16.52
CA GLU A 178 -10.24 15.42 -15.50
C GLU A 178 -10.54 14.96 -14.07
N THR A 179 -11.47 14.00 -13.92
CA THR A 179 -11.84 13.43 -12.61
C THR A 179 -10.92 12.27 -12.21
N MET A 180 -10.17 11.70 -13.18
CA MET A 180 -9.35 10.52 -12.98
C MET A 180 -8.24 10.73 -11.94
N ASP A 181 -7.64 11.93 -11.90
CA ASP A 181 -6.61 12.23 -10.90
C ASP A 181 -7.12 12.08 -9.46
N LEU A 182 -8.38 12.47 -9.22
CA LEU A 182 -9.06 12.31 -7.94
C LEU A 182 -9.41 10.84 -7.67
N CYS A 183 -9.78 10.08 -8.70
CA CYS A 183 -9.98 8.63 -8.58
C CYS A 183 -8.68 7.91 -8.21
N ILE A 184 -7.53 8.34 -8.76
CA ILE A 184 -6.23 7.79 -8.41
C ILE A 184 -5.88 8.12 -6.96
N ASP A 185 -6.14 9.35 -6.49
CA ASP A 185 -5.89 9.70 -5.09
C ASP A 185 -6.74 8.86 -4.13
N ALA A 186 -8.01 8.63 -4.49
CA ALA A 186 -8.89 7.75 -3.75
C ALA A 186 -8.40 6.30 -3.73
N PHE A 187 -7.88 5.80 -4.87
CA PHE A 187 -7.27 4.48 -4.96
C PHE A 187 -6.04 4.38 -4.06
N LYS A 188 -5.14 5.37 -4.07
CA LYS A 188 -3.96 5.40 -3.21
C LYS A 188 -4.32 5.40 -1.72
N GLU A 189 -5.33 6.16 -1.34
CA GLU A 189 -5.83 6.17 0.03
C GLU A 189 -6.39 4.79 0.42
N ALA A 190 -7.21 4.20 -0.46
CA ALA A 190 -7.80 2.88 -0.25
C ALA A 190 -6.75 1.77 -0.15
N MET A 191 -5.68 1.84 -0.94
CA MET A 191 -4.62 0.83 -0.92
C MET A 191 -3.65 1.00 0.26
N ASN A 192 -3.46 2.21 0.78
CA ASN A 192 -2.61 2.43 1.94
C ASN A 192 -3.35 2.14 3.26
N ARG A 193 -4.68 2.24 3.29
CA ARG A 193 -5.51 1.90 4.46
C ARG A 193 -6.66 1.00 4.02
N GLY A 194 -6.51 -0.30 4.26
CA GLY A 194 -7.51 -1.30 3.90
C GLY A 194 -8.78 -1.23 4.75
N PRO A 195 -9.90 -1.78 4.25
CA PRO A 195 -11.21 -1.71 4.93
C PRO A 195 -11.39 -2.65 6.12
N LEU A 196 -10.48 -3.60 6.39
CA LEU A 196 -10.65 -4.59 7.46
C LEU A 196 -9.99 -4.14 8.78
N ALA A 197 -8.72 -3.74 8.71
CA ALA A 197 -7.90 -3.38 9.86
C ALA A 197 -7.09 -2.08 9.64
N ALA A 198 -7.35 -1.36 8.56
CA ALA A 198 -6.55 -0.19 8.13
C ALA A 198 -5.10 -0.54 7.78
N GLU A 199 -4.83 -1.79 7.41
CA GLU A 199 -3.53 -2.26 6.97
C GLU A 199 -3.35 -2.04 5.46
N ARG A 200 -2.10 -2.01 4.99
CA ARG A 200 -1.83 -1.77 3.56
C ARG A 200 -2.34 -2.94 2.72
N CYS A 201 -2.99 -2.62 1.60
CA CYS A 201 -3.45 -3.62 0.65
C CYS A 201 -2.29 -4.23 -0.15
N PHE A 202 -2.43 -5.49 -0.53
CA PHE A 202 -1.43 -6.24 -1.27
C PHE A 202 -2.05 -7.05 -2.41
N GLY A 203 -1.53 -6.87 -3.62
CA GLY A 203 -1.90 -7.68 -4.78
C GLY A 203 -3.34 -7.49 -5.26
N VAL A 204 -3.91 -6.29 -5.16
CA VAL A 204 -5.29 -6.01 -5.57
C VAL A 204 -5.32 -5.37 -6.96
N LYS A 205 -6.09 -5.96 -7.88
CA LYS A 205 -6.49 -5.37 -9.17
C LYS A 205 -7.82 -4.66 -8.98
N VAL A 206 -7.84 -3.35 -9.17
CA VAL A 206 -9.03 -2.50 -9.11
C VAL A 206 -9.40 -2.06 -10.52
N ARG A 207 -10.67 -2.22 -10.90
CA ARG A 207 -11.19 -1.86 -12.22
C ARG A 207 -12.34 -0.89 -12.09
N LEU A 208 -12.19 0.29 -12.69
CA LEU A 208 -13.31 1.21 -12.89
C LEU A 208 -14.05 0.78 -14.16
N VAL A 209 -15.25 0.22 -14.00
CA VAL A 209 -16.02 -0.33 -15.13
C VAL A 209 -16.99 0.66 -15.72
N ASP A 210 -17.57 1.52 -14.88
CA ASP A 210 -18.48 2.58 -15.31
C ASP A 210 -18.46 3.75 -14.31
N ALA A 211 -18.88 4.93 -14.77
CA ALA A 211 -19.00 6.12 -13.95
C ALA A 211 -20.09 7.05 -14.48
N LYS A 212 -20.87 7.62 -13.57
CA LYS A 212 -21.80 8.71 -13.86
C LYS A 212 -21.27 9.97 -13.20
N LEU A 213 -20.98 11.00 -14.00
CA LEU A 213 -20.41 12.26 -13.53
C LEU A 213 -21.39 13.41 -13.81
N HIS A 214 -21.45 14.37 -12.89
CA HIS A 214 -22.17 15.62 -13.12
C HIS A 214 -21.45 16.49 -14.17
N GLU A 215 -22.14 17.38 -14.87
CA GLU A 215 -21.49 18.24 -15.88
C GLU A 215 -20.58 19.28 -15.20
N ASP A 216 -21.08 19.96 -14.18
CA ASP A 216 -20.30 20.98 -13.46
C ASP A 216 -19.20 20.41 -12.57
N SER A 217 -18.00 20.97 -12.70
CA SER A 217 -16.82 20.61 -11.89
C SER A 217 -16.98 20.89 -10.39
N ILE A 218 -17.82 21.86 -10.03
CA ILE A 218 -18.15 22.20 -8.62
C ILE A 218 -18.75 20.98 -7.90
N HIS A 219 -19.55 20.17 -8.61
CA HIS A 219 -20.16 18.97 -8.06
C HIS A 219 -19.25 17.74 -8.12
N ARG A 220 -18.03 17.86 -8.64
CA ARG A 220 -17.04 16.78 -8.85
C ARG A 220 -15.72 17.01 -8.14
N GLY A 221 -15.68 17.96 -7.22
CA GLY A 221 -14.48 18.28 -6.45
C GLY A 221 -13.96 17.11 -5.59
N PRO A 222 -12.76 17.25 -5.02
CA PRO A 222 -12.09 16.21 -4.23
C PRO A 222 -12.96 15.63 -3.11
N GLY A 223 -13.67 16.49 -2.37
CA GLY A 223 -14.56 16.09 -1.28
C GLY A 223 -15.81 15.30 -1.73
N GLN A 224 -16.07 15.20 -3.03
CA GLN A 224 -17.16 14.41 -3.59
C GLN A 224 -16.66 13.12 -4.22
N THR A 225 -15.64 13.24 -5.07
CA THR A 225 -15.10 12.14 -5.88
C THR A 225 -14.30 11.13 -5.05
N ILE A 226 -13.40 11.62 -4.20
CA ILE A 226 -12.52 10.77 -3.39
C ILE A 226 -13.31 9.82 -2.47
N PRO A 227 -14.25 10.30 -1.63
CA PRO A 227 -15.00 9.39 -0.77
C PRO A 227 -15.90 8.45 -1.56
N ALA A 228 -16.43 8.85 -2.71
CA ALA A 228 -17.25 8.00 -3.58
C ALA A 228 -16.44 6.82 -4.11
N MET A 229 -15.28 7.10 -4.72
CA MET A 229 -14.40 6.08 -5.30
C MET A 229 -13.81 5.18 -4.22
N ARG A 230 -13.38 5.74 -3.09
CA ARG A 230 -12.89 4.95 -1.94
C ARG A 230 -13.95 3.99 -1.41
N SER A 231 -15.18 4.47 -1.25
CA SER A 231 -16.30 3.62 -0.83
C SER A 231 -16.64 2.55 -1.87
N ALA A 232 -16.51 2.86 -3.17
CA ALA A 232 -16.68 1.89 -4.24
C ALA A 232 -15.68 0.73 -4.10
N ILE A 233 -14.39 1.06 -3.92
CA ILE A 233 -13.31 0.09 -3.75
C ILE A 233 -13.54 -0.78 -2.50
N TYR A 234 -13.82 -0.17 -1.34
CA TYR A 234 -14.04 -0.93 -0.11
C TYR A 234 -15.28 -1.83 -0.18
N GLY A 235 -16.35 -1.36 -0.82
CA GLY A 235 -17.54 -2.18 -1.06
C GLY A 235 -17.23 -3.35 -1.99
N ALA A 236 -16.52 -3.11 -3.09
CA ALA A 236 -16.09 -4.17 -4.00
C ALA A 236 -15.19 -5.20 -3.29
N MET A 237 -14.22 -4.75 -2.48
CA MET A 237 -13.37 -5.63 -1.66
C MET A 237 -14.18 -6.45 -0.68
N THR A 238 -15.26 -5.89 -0.12
CA THR A 238 -16.16 -6.61 0.78
C THR A 238 -16.83 -7.78 0.10
N ILE A 239 -17.37 -7.56 -1.09
CA ILE A 239 -18.09 -8.61 -1.83
C ILE A 239 -17.12 -9.65 -2.40
N ALA A 240 -15.91 -9.23 -2.76
CA ALA A 240 -14.84 -10.12 -3.22
C ALA A 240 -14.23 -11.03 -2.13
N GLY A 241 -14.63 -10.85 -0.87
CA GLY A 241 -14.11 -11.58 0.29
C GLY A 241 -12.76 -11.03 0.75
N ARG A 242 -12.77 -10.28 1.85
CA ARG A 242 -11.56 -9.66 2.43
C ARG A 242 -10.76 -10.67 3.22
N VAL A 243 -9.44 -10.69 3.03
CA VAL A 243 -8.52 -11.62 3.70
C VAL A 243 -7.30 -10.87 4.22
N MET A 244 -6.80 -11.29 5.39
CA MET A 244 -5.52 -10.83 5.93
C MET A 244 -4.41 -11.76 5.47
N LEU A 245 -3.28 -11.17 5.09
CA LEU A 245 -2.04 -11.86 4.81
C LEU A 245 -1.06 -11.59 5.94
N GLU A 246 -0.46 -12.65 6.46
CA GLU A 246 0.67 -12.57 7.38
C GLU A 246 1.98 -12.82 6.64
N PRO A 247 3.09 -12.16 7.05
CA PRO A 247 4.38 -12.37 6.44
C PRO A 247 4.96 -13.73 6.86
N LEU A 248 5.42 -14.52 5.89
CA LEU A 248 6.14 -15.77 6.14
C LEU A 248 7.61 -15.61 5.78
N SER A 249 8.49 -16.08 6.66
CA SER A 249 9.93 -16.10 6.44
C SER A 249 10.41 -17.53 6.19
N ARG A 250 11.33 -17.68 5.22
CA ARG A 250 12.06 -18.94 5.05
C ARG A 250 13.22 -18.97 6.03
N VAL A 251 13.19 -19.90 6.98
CA VAL A 251 14.27 -20.10 7.95
C VAL A 251 15.19 -21.21 7.44
N THR A 252 16.48 -20.90 7.32
CA THR A 252 17.53 -21.89 7.02
C THR A 252 18.26 -22.22 8.30
N VAL A 253 18.19 -23.48 8.73
CA VAL A 253 18.82 -23.95 9.96
C VAL A 253 19.98 -24.87 9.60
N ASN A 254 21.20 -24.45 9.93
CA ASN A 254 22.41 -25.27 9.77
C ASN A 254 22.79 -25.83 11.13
N VAL A 255 22.71 -27.15 11.29
CA VAL A 255 23.09 -27.85 12.52
C VAL A 255 23.98 -29.06 12.20
N PRO A 256 24.85 -29.48 13.14
CA PRO A 256 25.56 -30.75 13.03
C PRO A 256 24.58 -31.92 12.88
N GLN A 257 25.01 -32.99 12.19
CA GLN A 257 24.15 -34.16 11.93
C GLN A 257 23.63 -34.81 13.23
N GLU A 258 24.39 -34.73 14.32
CA GLU A 258 24.03 -35.23 15.65
C GLU A 258 22.77 -34.58 16.24
N VAL A 259 22.47 -33.33 15.84
CA VAL A 259 21.31 -32.55 16.33
C VAL A 259 20.10 -32.70 15.40
N LEU A 260 20.28 -33.28 14.23
CA LEU A 260 19.26 -33.44 13.19
C LEU A 260 18.41 -34.71 13.39
N ALA A 261 18.88 -35.63 14.24
CA ALA A 261 18.27 -36.93 14.51
C ALA A 261 17.15 -36.87 15.58
#